data_AF-A0A7J6KQ05-F1
#
_entry.id   AF-A0A7J6KQ05-F1
#
_cell.length_a   1.000
_cell.length_b   1.000
_cell.length_c   1.000
_cell.angle_alpha   90.00
_cell.angle_beta   90.00
_cell.angle_gamma   90.00
#
_symmetry.space_group_name_H-M   'P 1'
#
loop_
_entity.id
_entity.type
_entity.pdbx_description
1 polymer ?
#
loop_
_entity_poly.entity_id
_entity_poly.type
_entity_poly.pdbx_seq_one_letter_code
_entity_poly.pdbx_strand_id
1 'polypeptide(L)'
;PRGLPAGIENDIPPSGCYPVFKPNYTKIRREEPPSMAAAFESHYPSVDEAGLRLWEVVARDVDKGHMEWVSPSSPDAVFVKCAVICKGGTDARKKSVRLSDPAVQIRVVEDYKENGVNRCAVDRSLLHETTLLPQLKDYRMVMEAVAGRMQELGEDWAVCQLDFAGAFRNLPVDRSESKYLSIQLLSPDDKLVAARHLRYPFGLRSSPLWWGRVAGALVRIFNWLTKAYRR
;
A
#
# COMPACT_ATOMS: atom_id res chain seq x y z
N PRO A 1 16.85 -11.73 -5.38
CA PRO A 1 16.08 -11.82 -4.11
C PRO A 1 14.63 -12.23 -4.39
N ARG A 2 14.14 -13.29 -3.74
CA ARG A 2 12.70 -13.59 -3.66
C ARG A 2 12.08 -12.48 -2.79
N GLY A 3 11.09 -11.74 -3.30
CA GLY A 3 10.50 -10.60 -2.58
C GLY A 3 9.75 -11.02 -1.31
N LEU A 4 9.02 -10.11 -0.68
CA LEU A 4 8.20 -10.43 0.50
C LEU A 4 6.83 -10.97 0.05
N PRO A 5 6.26 -11.95 0.77
CA PRO A 5 4.98 -12.54 0.40
C PRO A 5 3.83 -11.54 0.63
N ALA A 6 2.97 -11.40 -0.37
CA ALA A 6 1.80 -10.54 -0.35
C ALA A 6 0.66 -11.10 0.51
N GLY A 7 0.69 -12.38 0.85
CA GLY A 7 -0.35 -13.05 1.63
C GLY A 7 -1.51 -13.51 0.74
N ILE A 8 -1.23 -13.96 -0.48
CA ILE A 8 -2.24 -14.35 -1.47
C ILE A 8 -2.15 -15.86 -1.76
N GLU A 9 -0.95 -16.32 -2.07
CA GLU A 9 -0.57 -17.74 -2.20
C GLU A 9 0.39 -18.16 -1.09
N ASN A 10 1.29 -17.27 -0.69
CA ASN A 10 2.33 -17.55 0.29
C ASN A 10 1.95 -16.98 1.65
N ASP A 11 2.37 -17.68 2.70
CA ASP A 11 2.17 -17.26 4.08
C ASP A 11 2.98 -16.00 4.42
N ILE A 12 2.38 -15.07 5.16
CA ILE A 12 3.11 -13.99 5.83
C ILE A 12 3.41 -14.45 7.26
N PRO A 13 4.65 -14.86 7.56
CA PRO A 13 4.97 -15.41 8.87
C PRO A 13 4.75 -14.36 9.96
N PRO A 14 4.27 -14.74 11.15
CA PRO A 14 4.10 -13.81 12.26
C PRO A 14 5.46 -13.27 12.72
N SER A 15 5.48 -12.00 13.14
CA SER A 15 6.67 -11.33 13.67
C SER A 15 6.68 -11.20 15.18
N GLY A 16 5.54 -11.44 15.84
CA GLY A 16 5.30 -11.18 17.26
C GLY A 16 5.20 -9.69 17.61
N CYS A 17 5.30 -8.78 16.62
CA CYS A 17 5.30 -7.33 16.85
C CYS A 17 3.92 -6.69 16.66
N TYR A 18 2.93 -7.45 16.22
CA TYR A 18 1.59 -6.97 15.90
C TYR A 18 0.52 -7.79 16.62
N PRO A 19 -0.67 -7.21 16.87
CA PRO A 19 -1.81 -7.97 17.35
C PRO A 19 -2.16 -9.12 16.40
N VAL A 20 -2.59 -10.23 17.00
CA VAL A 20 -3.14 -11.37 16.27
C VAL A 20 -4.32 -10.90 15.43
N PHE A 21 -4.31 -11.26 14.15
CA PHE A 21 -5.40 -10.95 13.25
C PHE A 21 -6.63 -11.78 13.62
N LYS A 22 -7.74 -11.09 13.89
CA LYS A 22 -9.05 -11.70 14.15
C LYS A 22 -10.02 -11.21 13.08
N PRO A 23 -10.17 -11.95 11.96
CA PRO A 23 -11.08 -11.55 10.90
C PRO A 23 -12.51 -11.46 11.42
N ASN A 24 -13.18 -10.35 11.12
CA ASN A 24 -14.59 -10.20 11.42
C ASN A 24 -15.43 -10.77 10.27
N TYR A 25 -15.71 -12.07 10.33
CA TYR A 25 -16.49 -12.80 9.31
C TYR A 25 -17.94 -12.31 9.16
N THR A 26 -18.47 -11.51 10.08
CA THR A 26 -19.81 -10.91 9.89
C THR A 26 -19.76 -9.69 8.97
N LYS A 27 -18.60 -9.05 8.83
CA LYS A 27 -18.35 -7.91 7.94
C LYS A 27 -17.72 -8.32 6.60
N ILE A 28 -17.15 -9.52 6.53
CA ILE A 28 -16.69 -10.11 5.28
C ILE A 28 -17.94 -10.70 4.64
N ARG A 29 -18.43 -10.09 3.54
CA ARG A 29 -19.63 -10.55 2.84
C ARG A 29 -19.53 -12.06 2.59
N ARG A 30 -20.57 -12.82 2.99
CA ARG A 30 -20.69 -14.27 2.80
C ARG A 30 -20.97 -14.69 1.36
N GLU A 31 -21.21 -13.74 0.46
CA GLU A 31 -21.17 -14.00 -0.97
C GLU A 31 -19.82 -14.67 -1.31
N GLU A 32 -19.84 -15.60 -2.26
CA GLU A 32 -18.63 -16.23 -2.77
C GLU A 32 -17.57 -15.14 -2.99
N PRO A 33 -16.30 -15.36 -2.57
CA PRO A 33 -15.25 -14.41 -2.87
C PRO A 33 -15.37 -14.04 -4.34
N PRO A 34 -15.38 -12.74 -4.71
CA PRO A 34 -15.30 -12.39 -6.12
C PRO A 34 -14.12 -13.18 -6.64
N SER A 35 -14.39 -14.11 -7.56
CA SER A 35 -13.34 -14.93 -8.14
C SER A 35 -12.30 -13.95 -8.60
N MET A 36 -11.05 -14.06 -8.15
CA MET A 36 -9.98 -13.15 -8.54
C MET A 36 -10.10 -12.96 -10.05
N ALA A 37 -10.59 -11.78 -10.45
CA ALA A 37 -11.16 -11.66 -11.79
C ALA A 37 -10.00 -11.70 -12.77
N ALA A 38 -9.83 -12.85 -13.43
CA ALA A 38 -8.84 -12.99 -14.50
C ALA A 38 -9.25 -12.13 -15.71
N ALA A 39 -10.56 -11.90 -15.88
CA ALA A 39 -11.11 -11.00 -16.87
C ALA A 39 -11.33 -9.61 -16.27
N PHE A 40 -10.61 -8.63 -16.81
CA PHE A 40 -10.84 -7.21 -16.55
C PHE A 40 -12.13 -6.77 -17.25
N GLU A 41 -13.14 -6.34 -16.49
CA GLU A 41 -14.38 -5.79 -17.05
C GLU A 41 -14.18 -4.32 -17.47
N SER A 42 -13.84 -3.47 -16.50
CA SER A 42 -13.62 -2.03 -16.67
C SER A 42 -13.08 -1.40 -15.38
N HIS A 43 -12.50 -0.21 -15.50
CA HIS A 43 -12.17 0.65 -14.38
C HIS A 43 -13.38 1.45 -13.87
N TYR A 44 -13.21 2.16 -12.76
CA TYR A 44 -14.22 3.11 -12.30
C TYR A 44 -14.29 4.34 -13.23
N PRO A 45 -15.46 5.00 -13.37
CA PRO A 45 -15.65 6.12 -14.29
C PRO A 45 -14.65 7.28 -14.16
N SER A 46 -14.06 7.46 -12.97
CA SER A 46 -12.97 8.41 -12.73
C SER A 46 -11.73 8.20 -13.61
N VAL A 47 -11.51 6.96 -14.09
CA VAL A 47 -10.41 6.65 -15.00
C VAL A 47 -10.75 7.10 -16.41
N ASP A 48 -12.01 7.06 -16.83
CA ASP A 48 -12.41 7.54 -18.16
C ASP A 48 -12.17 9.05 -18.29
N GLU A 49 -12.35 9.81 -17.21
CA GLU A 49 -12.04 11.26 -17.16
C GLU A 49 -10.52 11.55 -17.19
N ALA A 50 -9.71 10.63 -16.67
CA ALA A 50 -8.29 10.87 -16.37
C ALA A 50 -7.36 9.75 -16.88
N GLY A 51 -7.72 9.07 -17.98
CA GLY A 51 -7.04 7.87 -18.46
C GLY A 51 -5.57 8.12 -18.79
N LEU A 52 -5.28 9.25 -19.45
CA LEU A 52 -3.92 9.67 -19.74
C LEU A 52 -3.09 9.87 -18.46
N ARG A 53 -3.72 10.38 -17.40
CA ARG A 53 -3.05 10.60 -16.10
C ARG A 53 -2.76 9.28 -15.39
N LEU A 54 -3.64 8.29 -15.50
CA LEU A 54 -3.36 6.92 -15.05
C LEU A 54 -2.14 6.37 -15.79
N TRP A 55 -2.11 6.46 -17.13
CA TRP A 55 -0.96 6.06 -17.93
C TRP A 55 0.35 6.74 -17.49
N GLU A 56 0.35 8.07 -17.31
CA GLU A 56 1.52 8.82 -16.84
C GLU A 56 2.04 8.38 -15.46
N VAL A 57 1.14 7.97 -14.57
CA VAL A 57 1.52 7.44 -13.24
C VAL A 57 2.15 6.06 -13.38
N VAL A 58 1.53 5.18 -14.16
CA VAL A 58 1.99 3.80 -14.36
C VAL A 58 3.31 3.77 -15.11
N ALA A 59 3.43 4.50 -16.22
CA ALA A 59 4.67 4.60 -16.98
C ALA A 59 5.84 5.08 -16.12
N ARG A 60 5.62 6.10 -15.30
CA ARG A 60 6.61 6.59 -14.33
C ARG A 60 7.00 5.55 -13.28
N ASP A 61 6.05 4.75 -12.83
CA ASP A 61 6.32 3.68 -11.87
C ASP A 61 7.05 2.49 -12.52
N VAL A 62 6.83 2.23 -13.80
CA VAL A 62 7.65 1.30 -14.59
C VAL A 62 9.08 1.84 -14.75
N ASP A 63 9.25 3.11 -15.13
CA ASP A 63 10.57 3.75 -15.30
C ASP A 63 11.40 3.73 -14.00
N LYS A 64 10.73 3.83 -12.84
CA LYS A 64 11.36 3.74 -11.52
C LYS A 64 11.64 2.30 -11.05
N GLY A 65 11.24 1.29 -11.83
CA GLY A 65 11.35 -0.12 -11.45
C GLY A 65 10.44 -0.52 -10.29
N HIS A 66 9.34 0.21 -10.07
CA HIS A 66 8.29 -0.20 -9.13
C HIS A 66 7.31 -1.17 -9.77
N MET A 67 7.14 -1.06 -11.08
CA MET A 67 6.30 -1.92 -11.90
C MET A 67 7.09 -2.41 -13.12
N GLU A 68 6.52 -3.33 -13.86
CA GLU A 68 6.99 -3.73 -15.18
C GLU A 68 5.82 -3.88 -16.15
N TRP A 69 6.05 -3.60 -17.43
CA TRP A 69 5.08 -3.89 -18.48
C TRP A 69 4.92 -5.40 -18.65
N VAL A 70 3.68 -5.85 -18.82
CA VAL A 70 3.32 -7.25 -19.09
C VAL A 70 2.32 -7.31 -20.24
N SER A 71 2.15 -8.51 -20.81
CA SER A 71 1.13 -8.70 -21.84
C SER A 71 -0.27 -8.48 -21.23
N PRO A 72 -1.15 -7.66 -21.84
CA PRO A 72 -2.53 -7.51 -21.38
C PRO A 72 -3.31 -8.82 -21.52
N SER A 73 -2.89 -9.74 -22.39
CA SER A 73 -3.47 -11.07 -22.57
C SER A 73 -2.77 -12.15 -21.74
N SER A 74 -1.96 -11.78 -20.75
CA SER A 74 -1.26 -12.74 -19.90
C SER A 74 -2.27 -13.61 -19.12
N PRO A 75 -2.29 -14.95 -19.32
CA PRO A 75 -3.25 -15.82 -18.63
C PRO A 75 -2.98 -15.91 -17.12
N ASP A 76 -1.75 -15.60 -16.70
CA ASP A 76 -1.34 -15.66 -15.30
C ASP A 76 -1.66 -14.38 -14.51
N ALA A 77 -2.10 -13.31 -15.18
CA ALA A 77 -2.32 -12.01 -14.55
C ALA A 77 -3.75 -11.88 -14.00
N VAL A 78 -3.86 -11.35 -12.77
CA VAL A 78 -5.13 -10.88 -12.21
C VAL A 78 -5.10 -9.36 -12.20
N PHE A 79 -6.08 -8.76 -12.87
CA PHE A 79 -6.12 -7.33 -13.11
C PHE A 79 -7.03 -6.62 -12.11
N VAL A 80 -6.48 -5.64 -11.41
CA VAL A 80 -7.16 -4.89 -10.35
C VAL A 80 -7.86 -3.66 -10.93
N LYS A 81 -9.09 -3.40 -10.49
CA LYS A 81 -9.83 -2.20 -10.87
C LYS A 81 -9.18 -0.97 -10.23
N CYS A 82 -9.06 0.10 -11.00
CA CYS A 82 -8.45 1.36 -10.59
C CYS A 82 -9.50 2.47 -10.57
N ALA A 83 -9.31 3.39 -9.63
CA ALA A 83 -9.94 4.71 -9.60
C ALA A 83 -8.85 5.79 -9.59
N VAL A 84 -9.17 6.98 -10.09
CA VAL A 84 -8.30 8.16 -10.01
C VAL A 84 -8.98 9.19 -9.13
N ILE A 85 -8.27 9.68 -8.12
CA ILE A 85 -8.79 10.68 -7.17
C ILE A 85 -7.82 11.85 -7.03
N CYS A 86 -8.30 13.01 -6.61
CA CYS A 86 -7.43 14.11 -6.23
C CYS A 86 -6.65 13.79 -4.95
N LYS A 87 -5.35 14.10 -4.92
CA LYS A 87 -4.54 14.07 -3.71
C LYS A 87 -4.93 15.27 -2.84
N GLY A 88 -5.40 15.02 -1.63
CA GLY A 88 -5.84 16.08 -0.71
C GLY A 88 -4.77 17.17 -0.54
N GLY A 89 -5.19 18.43 -0.63
CA GLY A 89 -4.33 19.62 -0.52
C GLY A 89 -4.67 20.71 -1.55
N THR A 90 -5.23 20.35 -2.70
CA THR A 90 -5.84 21.28 -3.65
C THR A 90 -7.31 21.42 -3.28
N ASP A 91 -7.70 22.55 -2.66
CA ASP A 91 -9.08 23.01 -2.45
C ASP A 91 -10.18 21.96 -2.73
N ALA A 92 -10.24 20.88 -1.95
CA ALA A 92 -11.26 19.83 -2.12
C ALA A 92 -12.70 20.36 -1.85
N ARG A 93 -12.78 21.64 -1.44
CA ARG A 93 -14.01 22.43 -1.27
C ARG A 93 -14.41 23.21 -2.53
N LYS A 94 -13.54 23.35 -3.54
CA LYS A 94 -13.93 23.90 -4.84
C LYS A 94 -14.69 22.80 -5.59
N LYS A 95 -15.99 23.01 -5.79
CA LYS A 95 -16.95 22.11 -6.45
C LYS A 95 -16.61 21.72 -7.90
N SER A 96 -15.45 22.09 -8.45
CA SER A 96 -15.14 21.99 -9.88
C SER A 96 -13.69 21.56 -10.17
N VAL A 97 -13.12 20.66 -9.35
CA VAL A 97 -11.81 20.09 -9.68
C VAL A 97 -11.99 19.02 -10.77
N ARG A 98 -11.48 19.27 -11.97
CA ARG A 98 -11.46 18.31 -13.07
C ARG A 98 -10.20 17.45 -12.95
N LEU A 99 -10.34 16.13 -12.99
CA LEU A 99 -9.20 15.20 -12.84
C LEU A 99 -8.23 15.27 -14.03
N SER A 100 -8.71 15.74 -15.18
CA SER A 100 -7.92 15.98 -16.39
C SER A 100 -7.03 17.22 -16.31
N ASP A 101 -7.23 18.12 -15.35
CA ASP A 101 -6.38 19.31 -15.20
C ASP A 101 -4.96 18.92 -14.78
N PRO A 102 -3.91 19.27 -15.56
CA PRO A 102 -2.52 18.95 -15.23
C PRO A 102 -2.07 19.49 -13.86
N ALA A 103 -2.63 20.61 -13.40
CA ALA A 103 -2.32 21.23 -12.11
C ALA A 103 -2.85 20.42 -10.92
N VAL A 104 -3.83 19.54 -11.15
CA VAL A 104 -4.41 18.70 -10.11
C VAL A 104 -3.51 17.50 -9.87
N GLN A 105 -2.98 17.41 -8.64
CA GLN A 105 -2.27 16.21 -8.22
C GLN A 105 -3.27 15.07 -8.05
N ILE A 106 -3.10 14.01 -8.82
CA ILE A 106 -3.93 12.81 -8.74
C ILE A 106 -3.26 11.72 -7.91
N ARG A 107 -4.07 10.76 -7.46
CA ARG A 107 -3.68 9.50 -6.86
C ARG A 107 -4.46 8.39 -7.55
N VAL A 108 -3.75 7.35 -7.97
CA VAL A 108 -4.36 6.09 -8.43
C VAL A 108 -4.68 5.25 -7.20
N VAL A 109 -5.92 4.75 -7.14
CA VAL A 109 -6.41 3.86 -6.09
C VAL A 109 -6.75 2.53 -6.73
N GLU A 110 -6.07 1.48 -6.29
CA GLU A 110 -6.29 0.12 -6.75
C GLU A 110 -7.21 -0.60 -5.77
N ASP A 111 -8.32 -1.15 -6.27
CA ASP A 111 -9.33 -1.79 -5.43
C ASP A 111 -9.06 -3.30 -5.23
N TYR A 112 -8.09 -3.56 -4.35
CA TYR A 112 -7.77 -4.92 -3.91
C TYR A 112 -8.88 -5.60 -3.10
N LYS A 113 -9.93 -4.87 -2.70
CA LYS A 113 -11.08 -5.43 -1.98
C LYS A 113 -12.09 -5.99 -2.98
N GLU A 114 -12.48 -5.21 -3.98
CA GLU A 114 -13.43 -5.61 -5.01
C GLU A 114 -12.88 -6.79 -5.84
N ASN A 115 -11.59 -6.78 -6.15
CA ASN A 115 -10.92 -7.86 -6.87
C ASN A 115 -10.65 -9.14 -6.04
N GLY A 116 -11.03 -9.16 -4.76
CA GLY A 116 -10.86 -10.34 -3.90
C GLY A 116 -9.43 -10.60 -3.42
N VAL A 117 -8.42 -9.87 -3.91
CA VAL A 117 -7.00 -10.06 -3.54
C VAL A 117 -6.79 -9.97 -2.02
N ASN A 118 -7.32 -8.93 -1.38
CA ASN A 118 -7.22 -8.76 0.07
C ASN A 118 -7.99 -9.82 0.86
N ARG A 119 -8.94 -10.51 0.23
CA ARG A 119 -9.74 -11.57 0.84
C ARG A 119 -9.00 -12.90 0.83
N CYS A 120 -8.15 -13.17 -0.17
CA CYS A 120 -7.31 -14.38 -0.21
C CYS A 120 -6.49 -14.56 1.07
N ALA A 121 -5.87 -13.48 1.57
CA ALA A 121 -5.12 -13.47 2.82
C ALA A 121 -5.93 -13.96 4.03
N VAL A 122 -7.22 -13.64 4.04
CA VAL A 122 -8.14 -13.98 5.13
C VAL A 122 -8.66 -15.40 4.96
N ASP A 123 -9.23 -15.70 3.80
CA ASP A 123 -9.92 -16.98 3.55
C ASP A 123 -8.95 -18.16 3.59
N ARG A 124 -7.69 -17.94 3.21
CA ARG A 124 -6.62 -18.96 3.23
C ARG A 124 -5.78 -18.93 4.51
N SER A 125 -6.12 -18.08 5.48
CA SER A 125 -5.35 -17.90 6.73
C SER A 125 -3.85 -17.65 6.52
N LEU A 126 -3.49 -16.86 5.49
CA LEU A 126 -2.10 -16.54 5.12
C LEU A 126 -1.59 -15.25 5.81
N LEU A 127 -2.43 -14.61 6.61
CA LEU A 127 -2.12 -13.39 7.35
C LEU A 127 -2.49 -13.57 8.82
N HIS A 128 -1.47 -13.76 9.67
CA HIS A 128 -1.65 -14.03 11.11
C HIS A 128 -1.71 -12.78 11.98
N GLU A 129 -1.27 -11.65 11.45
CA GLU A 129 -1.09 -10.40 12.18
C GLU A 129 -1.77 -9.24 11.45
N THR A 130 -2.17 -8.22 12.19
CA THR A 130 -2.74 -6.99 11.60
C THR A 130 -2.09 -5.74 12.15
N THR A 131 -1.95 -4.74 11.29
CA THR A 131 -1.63 -3.40 11.74
C THR A 131 -2.86 -2.74 12.34
N LEU A 132 -2.71 -2.14 13.51
CA LEU A 132 -3.67 -1.18 14.05
C LEU A 132 -3.06 0.21 13.89
N LEU A 133 -3.82 1.12 13.30
CA LEU A 133 -3.40 2.52 13.27
C LEU A 133 -3.45 3.08 14.69
N PRO A 134 -2.38 3.72 15.17
CA PRO A 134 -2.39 4.36 16.47
C PRO A 134 -3.48 5.44 16.50
N GLN A 135 -4.25 5.46 17.58
CA GLN A 135 -5.26 6.47 17.87
C GLN A 135 -4.61 7.69 18.52
N LEU A 136 -5.29 8.84 18.51
CA LEU A 136 -4.79 10.07 19.13
C LEU A 136 -4.41 9.87 20.61
N LYS A 137 -5.13 9.01 21.34
CA LYS A 137 -4.82 8.66 22.71
C LYS A 137 -3.47 7.94 22.86
N ASP A 138 -3.08 7.13 21.88
CA ASP A 138 -1.83 6.38 21.91
C ASP A 138 -0.66 7.35 21.72
N TYR A 139 -0.81 8.32 20.80
CA TYR A 139 0.15 9.42 20.65
C TYR A 139 0.28 10.24 21.92
N ARG A 140 -0.84 10.65 22.52
CA ARG A 140 -0.84 11.43 23.76
C ARG A 140 -0.10 10.69 24.87
N MET A 141 -0.39 9.41 25.07
CA MET A 141 0.26 8.58 26.08
C MET A 141 1.78 8.50 25.87
N VAL A 142 2.24 8.31 24.62
CA VAL A 142 3.68 8.29 24.30
C VAL A 142 4.33 9.65 24.58
N MET A 143 3.68 10.73 24.17
CA MET A 143 4.20 12.09 24.35
C MET A 143 4.28 12.47 25.84
N GLU A 144 3.27 12.12 26.63
CA GLU A 144 3.26 12.32 28.09
C GLU A 144 4.38 11.52 28.77
N ALA A 145 4.59 10.26 28.36
CA ALA A 145 5.68 9.43 28.90
C ALA A 145 7.07 9.97 28.55
N VAL A 146 7.27 10.45 27.31
CA VAL A 146 8.53 11.08 26.90
C VAL A 146 8.76 12.38 27.69
N ALA A 147 7.76 13.26 27.75
CA ALA A 147 7.87 14.54 28.46
C ALA A 147 8.17 14.34 29.95
N GLY A 148 7.46 13.42 30.61
CA GLY A 148 7.69 13.10 32.02
C GLY A 148 9.12 12.58 32.27
N ARG A 149 9.61 11.68 31.41
CA ARG A 149 10.98 11.16 31.55
C ARG A 149 12.04 12.25 31.36
N MET A 150 11.85 13.15 30.41
CA MET A 150 12.80 14.24 30.15
C MET A 150 12.81 15.24 31.30
N GLN A 151 11.63 15.52 31.89
CA GLN A 151 11.51 16.33 33.10
C GLN A 151 12.26 15.70 34.29
N GLU A 152 12.14 14.38 34.51
CA GLU A 152 12.89 13.67 35.57
C GLU A 152 14.41 13.78 35.39
N LEU A 153 14.88 13.76 34.14
CA LEU A 153 16.29 13.86 33.81
C LEU A 153 16.82 15.31 33.80
N GLY A 154 15.91 16.30 33.87
CA GLY A 154 16.27 17.71 33.66
C GLY A 154 16.83 17.98 32.26
N GLU A 155 16.51 17.13 31.29
CA GLU A 155 17.00 17.22 29.91
C GLU A 155 15.98 17.91 29.01
N ASP A 156 16.45 18.82 28.17
CA ASP A 156 15.65 19.36 27.06
C ASP A 156 15.41 18.27 26.01
N TRP A 157 14.25 18.33 25.37
CA TRP A 157 13.88 17.37 24.34
C TRP A 157 13.21 18.04 23.14
N ALA A 158 13.37 17.41 21.99
CA ALA A 158 12.78 17.85 20.73
C ALA A 158 12.12 16.66 20.03
N VAL A 159 11.02 16.93 19.33
CA VAL A 159 10.36 15.94 18.46
C VAL A 159 10.86 16.12 17.04
N CYS A 160 11.29 15.02 16.44
CA CYS A 160 11.50 14.94 14.99
C CYS A 160 10.45 14.00 14.39
N GLN A 161 9.68 14.50 13.43
CA GLN A 161 8.77 13.68 12.64
C GLN A 161 9.39 13.41 11.27
N LEU A 162 9.45 12.14 10.89
CA LEU A 162 9.95 11.69 9.59
C LEU A 162 8.78 11.14 8.76
N ASP A 163 8.63 11.61 7.53
CA ASP A 163 7.71 11.06 6.54
C ASP A 163 8.49 10.34 5.44
N PHE A 164 8.16 9.06 5.21
CA PHE A 164 8.89 8.20 4.28
C PHE A 164 8.18 8.19 2.93
N ALA A 165 8.69 9.00 2.01
CA ALA A 165 8.18 9.07 0.65
C ALA A 165 8.16 7.69 -0.02
N GLY A 166 6.97 7.26 -0.46
CA GLY A 166 6.82 5.98 -1.15
C GLY A 166 7.17 4.76 -0.28
N ALA A 167 6.97 4.84 1.05
CA ALA A 167 7.26 3.77 2.02
C ALA A 167 7.07 2.34 1.47
N PHE A 168 5.90 2.02 0.93
CA PHE A 168 5.57 0.68 0.42
C PHE A 168 6.34 0.32 -0.87
N ARG A 169 6.63 1.30 -1.72
CA ARG A 169 7.34 1.11 -3.00
C ARG A 169 8.81 0.72 -2.82
N ASN A 170 9.35 0.85 -1.61
CA ASN A 170 10.69 0.36 -1.27
C ASN A 170 10.72 -1.15 -0.96
N LEU A 171 9.56 -1.79 -0.81
CA LEU A 171 9.45 -3.19 -0.42
C LEU A 171 9.23 -4.06 -1.68
N PRO A 172 10.10 -5.04 -1.99
CA PRO A 172 9.87 -5.98 -3.09
C PRO A 172 8.69 -6.91 -2.77
N VAL A 173 7.82 -7.16 -3.75
CA VAL A 173 6.82 -8.23 -3.70
C VAL A 173 7.43 -9.53 -4.22
N ASP A 174 7.04 -10.67 -3.64
CA ASP A 174 7.40 -11.98 -4.16
C ASP A 174 6.90 -12.11 -5.62
N ARG A 175 7.80 -12.53 -6.52
CA ARG A 175 7.49 -12.67 -7.95
C ARG A 175 6.34 -13.64 -8.20
N SER A 176 6.20 -14.69 -7.39
CA SER A 176 5.10 -15.66 -7.52
C SER A 176 3.72 -15.02 -7.30
N GLU A 177 3.64 -13.99 -6.45
CA GLU A 177 2.39 -13.31 -6.11
C GLU A 177 2.20 -11.97 -6.84
N SER A 178 3.24 -11.43 -7.47
CA SER A 178 3.16 -10.20 -8.26
C SER A 178 2.07 -10.25 -9.34
N LYS A 179 1.79 -11.45 -9.88
CA LYS A 179 0.77 -11.68 -10.91
C LYS A 179 -0.64 -11.24 -10.45
N TYR A 180 -0.88 -11.21 -9.15
CA TYR A 180 -2.14 -10.77 -8.54
C TYR A 180 -2.29 -9.25 -8.39
N LEU A 181 -1.23 -8.51 -8.70
CA LEU A 181 -1.10 -7.07 -8.52
C LEU A 181 -0.89 -6.40 -9.87
N SER A 182 -1.64 -6.83 -10.87
CA SER A 182 -1.56 -6.30 -12.23
C SER A 182 -2.66 -5.28 -12.47
N ILE A 183 -2.42 -4.33 -13.36
CA ILE A 183 -3.40 -3.36 -13.83
C ILE A 183 -3.38 -3.35 -15.35
N GLN A 184 -4.55 -3.27 -15.97
CA GLN A 184 -4.69 -2.93 -17.39
C GLN A 184 -4.97 -1.44 -17.50
N LEU A 185 -4.68 -0.84 -18.65
CA LEU A 185 -4.98 0.56 -18.95
C LEU A 185 -4.88 0.81 -20.46
N LEU A 186 -5.29 1.99 -20.91
CA LEU A 186 -5.04 2.45 -22.28
C LEU A 186 -3.78 3.33 -22.31
N SER A 187 -2.93 3.09 -23.30
CA SER A 187 -1.83 3.98 -23.67
C SER A 187 -2.33 5.24 -24.38
N PRO A 188 -1.49 6.27 -24.61
CA PRO A 188 -1.88 7.50 -25.33
C PRO A 188 -2.35 7.26 -26.77
N ASP A 189 -1.98 6.12 -27.36
CA ASP A 189 -2.39 5.70 -28.70
C ASP A 189 -3.63 4.78 -28.68
N ASP A 190 -4.40 4.78 -27.57
CA ASP A 190 -5.57 3.93 -27.34
C ASP A 190 -5.31 2.42 -27.40
N LYS A 191 -4.04 1.99 -27.30
CA LYS A 191 -3.70 0.57 -27.21
C LYS A 191 -3.85 0.09 -25.78
N LEU A 192 -4.52 -1.04 -25.61
CA LEU A 192 -4.59 -1.75 -24.33
C LEU A 192 -3.20 -2.26 -23.95
N VAL A 193 -2.78 -1.93 -22.73
CA VAL A 193 -1.51 -2.32 -22.13
C VAL A 193 -1.75 -2.78 -20.69
N ALA A 194 -0.75 -3.44 -20.11
CA ALA A 194 -0.81 -3.87 -18.72
C ALA A 194 0.52 -3.70 -18.01
N ALA A 195 0.47 -3.41 -16.73
CA ALA A 195 1.63 -3.33 -15.86
C ALA A 195 1.41 -4.14 -14.59
N ARG A 196 2.50 -4.67 -14.04
CA ARG A 196 2.51 -5.49 -12.82
C ARG A 196 3.38 -4.85 -11.75
N HIS A 197 2.90 -4.83 -10.52
CA HIS A 197 3.70 -4.37 -9.38
C HIS A 197 4.86 -5.32 -9.05
N LEU A 198 6.06 -4.75 -8.97
CA LEU A 198 7.27 -5.38 -8.41
C LEU A 198 7.49 -4.99 -6.94
N ARG A 199 6.80 -3.95 -6.49
CA ARG A 199 6.88 -3.38 -5.14
C ARG A 199 5.52 -3.30 -4.49
N TYR A 200 5.46 -3.18 -3.17
CA TYR A 200 4.15 -3.17 -2.49
C TYR A 200 3.31 -1.97 -2.91
N PRO A 201 2.09 -2.20 -3.42
CA PRO A 201 1.18 -1.13 -3.81
C PRO A 201 0.46 -0.54 -2.59
N PHE A 202 -0.19 0.60 -2.80
CA PHE A 202 -1.12 1.16 -1.82
C PHE A 202 -2.47 0.41 -1.88
N GLY A 203 -3.12 0.16 -0.73
CA GLY A 203 -4.41 -0.52 -0.67
C GLY A 203 -4.34 -2.05 -0.46
N LEU A 204 -3.19 -2.67 -0.71
CA LEU A 204 -2.95 -4.06 -0.34
C LEU A 204 -2.80 -4.18 1.19
N ARG A 205 -3.49 -5.15 1.80
CA ARG A 205 -3.60 -5.32 3.26
C ARG A 205 -2.24 -5.57 3.93
N SER A 206 -1.34 -6.27 3.25
CA SER A 206 -0.02 -6.62 3.76
C SER A 206 1.01 -5.48 3.64
N SER A 207 0.75 -4.44 2.84
CA SER A 207 1.65 -3.28 2.69
C SER A 207 1.99 -2.59 4.01
N PRO A 208 1.02 -2.16 4.85
CA PRO A 208 1.33 -1.54 6.13
C PRO A 208 2.01 -2.51 7.11
N LEU A 209 1.71 -3.81 7.04
CA LEU A 209 2.32 -4.82 7.91
C LEU A 209 3.81 -4.94 7.64
N TRP A 210 4.20 -5.15 6.39
CA TRP A 210 5.61 -5.26 6.02
C TRP A 210 6.37 -3.95 6.25
N TRP A 211 5.76 -2.81 5.92
CA TRP A 211 6.39 -1.52 6.19
C TRP A 211 6.63 -1.29 7.67
N GLY A 212 5.66 -1.59 8.52
CA GLY A 212 5.83 -1.42 9.95
C GLY A 212 6.92 -2.32 10.54
N ARG A 213 7.12 -3.54 10.02
CA ARG A 213 8.26 -4.41 10.38
C ARG A 213 9.60 -3.75 10.01
N VAL A 214 9.70 -3.19 8.80
CA VAL A 214 10.89 -2.46 8.35
C VAL A 214 11.15 -1.22 9.19
N ALA A 215 10.13 -0.40 9.43
CA ALA A 215 10.23 0.79 10.29
C ALA A 215 10.68 0.42 11.71
N GLY A 216 10.11 -0.64 12.31
CA GLY A 216 10.53 -1.13 13.62
C GLY A 216 11.98 -1.64 13.65
N ALA A 217 12.44 -2.29 12.58
CA ALA A 217 13.84 -2.69 12.45
C ALA A 217 14.77 -1.48 12.34
N LEU A 218 14.41 -0.47 11.53
CA LEU A 218 15.17 0.77 11.38
C LEU A 218 15.30 1.52 12.72
N VAL A 219 14.23 1.62 13.50
CA VAL A 219 14.26 2.23 14.85
C VAL A 219 15.20 1.46 15.78
N ARG A 220 15.19 0.13 15.76
CA ARG A 220 16.10 -0.69 16.57
C ARG A 220 17.56 -0.49 16.18
N ILE A 221 17.86 -0.43 14.88
CA ILE A 221 19.21 -0.16 14.37
C ILE A 221 19.66 1.23 14.81
N PHE A 222 18.82 2.25 14.65
CA PHE A 222 19.12 3.61 15.09
C PHE A 222 19.41 3.68 16.59
N ASN A 223 18.59 3.02 17.42
CA ASN A 223 18.80 2.94 18.87
C ASN A 223 20.09 2.21 19.25
N TRP A 224 20.48 1.18 18.50
CA TRP A 224 21.74 0.48 18.72
C TRP A 224 22.95 1.37 18.39
N LEU A 225 22.92 2.04 17.22
CA LEU A 225 23.99 2.94 16.79
C LEU A 225 24.19 4.12 17.75
N THR A 226 23.10 4.73 18.21
CA THR A 226 23.18 5.86 19.16
C THR A 226 23.68 5.45 20.53
N LYS A 227 23.35 4.25 21.01
CA LYS A 227 23.92 3.71 22.26
C LYS A 227 25.40 3.37 22.11
N ALA A 228 25.81 2.83 20.97
CA ALA A 228 27.21 2.51 20.70
C ALA A 228 28.07 3.77 20.66
N TYR A 229 27.56 4.88 20.09
CA TYR A 229 28.28 6.15 19.99
C TYR A 229 28.39 6.92 21.32
N ARG A 230 27.60 6.55 22.34
CA ARG A 230 27.67 7.13 23.69
C ARG A 230 28.65 6.41 24.62
N ARG A 231 29.33 5.37 24.15
CA ARG A 231 30.40 4.66 24.87
C ARG A 231 31.76 5.05 24.30
#